data_AF-A0AAC9UJN4-F1
#
_entry.id   AF-A0AAC9UJN4-F1
#
_cell.length_a   1.000
_cell.length_b   1.000
_cell.length_c   1.000
_cell.angle_alpha   90.00
_cell.angle_beta   90.00
_cell.angle_gamma   90.00
#
_symmetry.space_group_name_H-M   'P 1'
#
loop_
_entity.id
_entity.type
_entity.pdbx_description
1 polymer ?
#
loop_
_entity_poly.entity_id
_entity_poly.type
_entity_poly.pdbx_seq_one_letter_code
_entity_poly.pdbx_strand_id
1 'polypeptide(L)'
;MKAFSEYHSSKQKTLLNGEIIPEGYGPEETLQIALDNLFNHNNVAPFISKQLIQRLITSNPTPQYVTRVARVFNDNGAGVRGDLAAVIKAIYLDDARHFGSVLNYQGKLKEPLITTIQFWRNLDAKTGNGYYNTWGLYNTYGQGPMKSPSVFNFYRPDYQPVYLRSDGLVAPELQIANDSTIIGIMNKHFADLVWNAAEGKTSLSPKLLYVYIKNDMNHLKNYGIESLLDQYNVLYFAGSMSHETRQALLDLSAYFIDNQDRQRVSYLLYMIAISPEFNLQY
;
A
#
# COMPACT_ATOMS: atom_id res chain seq x y z
N MET A 1 -18.21 -17.27 12.20
CA MET A 1 -18.02 -18.74 12.33
C MET A 1 -19.28 -19.34 12.92
N LYS A 2 -19.59 -20.61 12.62
CA LYS A 2 -20.71 -21.37 13.22
C LYS A 2 -20.12 -22.59 13.91
N ALA A 3 -20.47 -22.82 15.17
CA ALA A 3 -20.03 -24.01 15.89
C ALA A 3 -20.87 -25.23 15.49
N PHE A 4 -20.24 -26.40 15.51
CA PHE A 4 -20.89 -27.69 15.30
C PHE A 4 -20.52 -28.61 16.45
N SER A 5 -21.38 -28.66 17.48
CA SER A 5 -21.11 -29.39 18.71
C SER A 5 -20.80 -30.87 18.50
N GLU A 6 -21.37 -31.47 17.47
CA GLU A 6 -21.16 -32.88 17.07
C GLU A 6 -19.70 -33.20 16.71
N TYR A 7 -18.95 -32.19 16.25
CA TYR A 7 -17.55 -32.32 15.85
C TYR A 7 -16.59 -31.69 16.87
N HIS A 8 -17.12 -31.21 18.00
CA HIS A 8 -16.31 -30.62 19.06
C HIS A 8 -15.74 -31.70 19.99
N SER A 9 -14.45 -31.59 20.30
CA SER A 9 -13.84 -32.45 21.32
C SER A 9 -14.23 -31.95 22.70
N SER A 10 -14.93 -32.77 23.49
CA SER A 10 -15.26 -32.50 24.90
C SER A 10 -14.11 -32.80 25.86
N LYS A 11 -12.99 -33.37 25.37
CA LYS A 11 -11.81 -33.67 26.19
C LYS A 11 -11.11 -32.38 26.65
N GLN A 12 -10.35 -32.52 27.74
CA GLN A 12 -9.43 -31.50 28.23
C GLN A 12 -8.48 -31.04 27.11
N LYS A 13 -8.14 -29.75 27.11
CA LYS A 13 -7.20 -29.14 26.15
C LYS A 13 -6.14 -28.35 26.90
N THR A 14 -4.91 -28.42 26.43
CA THR A 14 -3.81 -27.59 26.90
C THR A 14 -3.47 -26.59 25.83
N LEU A 15 -3.53 -25.30 26.17
CA LEU A 15 -3.27 -24.18 25.28
C LEU A 15 -1.86 -23.61 25.51
N LEU A 16 -1.59 -22.45 24.90
CA LEU A 16 -0.34 -21.71 25.12
C LEU A 16 -0.24 -21.27 26.59
N ASN A 17 0.98 -21.01 27.05
CA ASN A 17 1.28 -20.63 28.44
C ASN A 17 0.84 -21.67 29.50
N GLY A 18 0.54 -22.91 29.09
CA GLY A 18 0.10 -23.97 30.00
C GLY A 18 -1.34 -23.84 30.47
N GLU A 19 -2.15 -22.97 29.85
CA GLU A 19 -3.57 -22.83 30.19
C GLU A 19 -4.33 -24.13 29.87
N ILE A 20 -5.13 -24.59 30.83
CA ILE A 20 -5.88 -25.84 30.71
C ILE A 20 -7.36 -25.49 30.61
N ILE A 21 -8.00 -25.95 29.53
CA ILE A 21 -9.46 -26.01 29.43
C ILE A 21 -9.88 -27.40 29.93
N PRO A 22 -10.61 -27.52 31.04
CA PRO A 22 -11.13 -28.80 31.53
C PRO A 22 -12.05 -29.49 30.51
N GLU A 23 -12.38 -30.74 30.79
CA GLU A 23 -13.42 -31.45 30.03
C GLU A 23 -14.80 -30.81 30.23
N GLY A 24 -15.69 -31.00 29.24
CA GLY A 24 -17.09 -30.56 29.32
C GLY A 24 -17.39 -29.15 28.81
N TYR A 25 -16.39 -28.36 28.43
CA TYR A 25 -16.60 -27.04 27.82
C TYR A 25 -17.18 -27.13 26.40
N GLY A 26 -18.15 -26.28 26.10
CA GLY A 26 -18.78 -26.18 24.78
C GLY A 26 -17.83 -25.63 23.70
N PRO A 27 -18.20 -25.74 22.42
CA PRO A 27 -17.35 -25.27 21.32
C PRO A 27 -17.14 -23.76 21.32
N GLU A 28 -18.19 -22.96 21.56
CA GLU A 28 -18.08 -21.49 21.61
C GLU A 28 -17.21 -21.03 22.78
N GLU A 29 -17.41 -21.61 23.97
CA GLU A 29 -16.63 -21.30 25.16
C GLU A 29 -15.16 -21.68 24.98
N THR A 30 -14.90 -22.87 24.43
CA THR A 30 -13.54 -23.31 24.10
C THR A 30 -12.87 -22.35 23.13
N LEU A 31 -13.58 -21.90 22.09
CA LEU A 31 -13.05 -20.97 21.10
C LEU A 31 -12.74 -19.61 21.75
N GLN A 32 -13.63 -19.08 22.58
CA GLN A 32 -13.41 -17.82 23.28
C GLN A 32 -12.17 -17.88 24.16
N ILE A 33 -12.04 -18.92 25.01
CA ILE A 33 -10.86 -19.12 25.86
C ILE A 33 -9.58 -19.25 25.02
N ALA A 34 -9.62 -20.01 23.91
CA ALA A 34 -8.47 -20.16 23.04
C ALA A 34 -8.05 -18.84 22.36
N LEU A 35 -9.02 -18.01 21.95
CA LEU A 35 -8.75 -16.69 21.37
C LEU A 35 -8.20 -15.72 22.42
N ASP A 36 -8.72 -15.73 23.64
CA ASP A 36 -8.23 -14.89 24.74
C ASP A 36 -6.82 -15.31 25.17
N ASN A 37 -6.55 -16.61 25.27
CA ASN A 37 -5.22 -17.14 25.53
C ASN A 37 -4.22 -16.69 24.46
N LEU A 38 -4.59 -16.80 23.18
CA LEU A 38 -3.75 -16.36 22.08
C LEU A 38 -3.53 -14.85 22.15
N PHE A 39 -4.58 -14.04 22.27
CA PHE A 39 -4.50 -12.57 22.31
C PHE A 39 -3.59 -12.06 23.44
N ASN A 40 -3.63 -12.72 24.59
CA ASN A 40 -2.82 -12.38 25.76
C ASN A 40 -1.40 -12.95 25.71
N HIS A 41 -1.05 -13.76 24.70
CA HIS A 41 0.30 -14.26 24.55
C HIS A 41 1.30 -13.13 24.23
N ASN A 42 2.49 -13.18 24.85
CA ASN A 42 3.51 -12.13 24.75
C ASN A 42 4.00 -11.86 23.30
N ASN A 43 3.96 -12.88 22.44
CA ASN A 43 4.37 -12.73 21.03
C ASN A 43 3.34 -11.99 20.16
N VAL A 44 2.07 -11.86 20.58
CA VAL A 44 1.05 -11.21 19.74
C VAL A 44 1.37 -9.74 19.52
N ALA A 45 1.74 -9.01 20.56
CA ALA A 45 2.00 -7.58 20.45
C ALA A 45 3.18 -7.26 19.51
N PRO A 46 4.37 -7.88 19.63
CA PRO A 46 5.46 -7.68 18.68
C PRO A 46 5.10 -8.15 17.27
N PHE A 47 4.40 -9.28 17.13
CA PHE A 47 4.02 -9.84 15.84
C PHE A 47 3.09 -8.88 15.08
N ILE A 48 1.98 -8.47 15.68
CA ILE A 48 1.01 -7.54 15.07
C ILE A 48 1.65 -6.18 14.81
N SER A 49 2.44 -5.66 15.76
CA SER A 49 3.12 -4.37 15.60
C SER A 49 4.07 -4.37 14.41
N LYS A 50 4.90 -5.42 14.26
CA LYS A 50 5.80 -5.55 13.10
C LYS A 50 5.01 -5.58 11.79
N GLN A 51 3.95 -6.39 11.71
CA GLN A 51 3.12 -6.49 10.50
C GLN A 51 2.47 -5.15 10.14
N LEU A 52 1.92 -4.43 11.11
CA LEU A 52 1.30 -3.13 10.87
C LEU A 52 2.33 -2.09 10.40
N ILE A 53 3.50 -2.03 11.04
CA ILE A 53 4.58 -1.13 10.60
C ILE A 53 5.01 -1.46 9.17
N GLN A 54 5.16 -2.76 8.83
CA GLN A 54 5.48 -3.20 7.47
C GLN A 54 4.45 -2.77 6.43
N ARG A 55 3.17 -2.81 6.78
CA ARG A 55 2.08 -2.42 5.86
C ARG A 55 1.91 -0.92 5.74
N LEU A 56 2.23 -0.15 6.79
CA LEU A 56 1.95 1.28 6.84
C LEU A 56 3.16 2.15 6.50
N ILE A 57 4.37 1.77 6.93
CA ILE A 57 5.53 2.65 6.95
C ILE A 57 6.73 2.06 6.21
N THR A 58 7.29 0.94 6.68
CA THR A 58 8.57 0.43 6.17
C THR A 58 8.70 -1.08 6.24
N SER A 59 9.26 -1.70 5.20
CA SER A 59 9.44 -3.15 5.12
C SER A 59 10.38 -3.70 6.20
N ASN A 60 11.33 -2.89 6.68
CA ASN A 60 12.40 -3.31 7.59
C ASN A 60 12.46 -2.46 8.87
N PRO A 61 11.44 -2.53 9.75
CA PRO A 61 11.43 -1.74 10.98
C PRO A 61 12.49 -2.21 11.98
N THR A 62 13.09 -1.27 12.70
CA THR A 62 14.08 -1.59 13.75
C THR A 62 13.41 -2.32 14.92
N PRO A 63 14.13 -3.20 15.65
CA PRO A 63 13.59 -3.87 16.83
C PRO A 63 13.07 -2.91 17.91
N GLN A 64 13.70 -1.74 18.04
CA GLN A 64 13.30 -0.71 19.00
C GLN A 64 11.96 -0.09 18.61
N TYR A 65 11.74 0.17 17.32
CA TYR A 65 10.46 0.68 16.83
C TYR A 65 9.33 -0.33 17.07
N VAL A 66 9.54 -1.60 16.73
CA VAL A 66 8.57 -2.68 17.01
C VAL A 66 8.28 -2.76 18.51
N THR A 67 9.30 -2.64 19.36
CA THR A 67 9.14 -2.70 20.82
C THR A 67 8.29 -1.55 21.35
N ARG A 68 8.51 -0.31 20.89
CA ARG A 68 7.71 0.85 21.32
C ARG A 68 6.24 0.70 20.96
N VAL A 69 5.96 0.29 19.72
CA VAL A 69 4.58 0.07 19.27
C VAL A 69 3.94 -1.12 19.99
N ALA A 70 4.68 -2.20 20.24
CA ALA A 70 4.19 -3.35 20.99
C ALA A 70 3.83 -3.00 22.45
N ARG A 71 4.54 -2.05 23.08
CA ARG A 71 4.15 -1.53 24.41
C ARG A 71 2.78 -0.85 24.36
N VAL A 72 2.52 -0.03 23.34
CA VAL A 72 1.21 0.61 23.14
C VAL A 72 0.12 -0.41 22.83
N PHE A 73 0.44 -1.48 22.08
CA PHE A 73 -0.49 -2.59 21.89
C PHE A 73 -0.80 -3.28 23.23
N ASN A 74 0.20 -3.48 24.10
CA ASN A 74 -0.02 -4.11 25.40
C ASN A 74 -0.88 -3.25 26.33
N ASP A 75 -0.69 -1.93 26.29
CA ASP A 75 -1.42 -0.94 27.07
C ASP A 75 -1.40 0.42 26.36
N ASN A 76 -2.58 0.93 25.99
CA ASN A 76 -2.74 2.23 25.34
C ASN A 76 -2.55 3.44 26.29
N GLY A 77 -2.15 3.23 27.53
CA GLY A 77 -2.04 4.24 28.59
C GLY A 77 -3.27 4.33 29.50
N ALA A 78 -4.31 3.54 29.21
CA ALA A 78 -5.52 3.41 30.02
C ALA A 78 -5.77 1.96 30.47
N GLY A 79 -4.78 1.08 30.36
CA GLY A 79 -4.88 -0.35 30.68
C GLY A 79 -5.58 -1.18 29.60
N VAL A 80 -5.84 -0.62 28.41
CA VAL A 80 -6.54 -1.34 27.33
C VAL A 80 -5.51 -1.94 26.35
N ARG A 81 -5.53 -3.27 26.27
CA ARG A 81 -4.74 -4.03 25.30
C ARG A 81 -5.43 -4.07 23.94
N GLY A 82 -4.65 -3.93 22.86
CA GLY A 82 -5.10 -4.13 21.49
C GLY A 82 -5.90 -2.95 20.89
N ASP A 83 -5.82 -1.77 21.49
CA ASP A 83 -6.41 -0.55 20.91
C ASP A 83 -5.68 -0.17 19.60
N LEU A 84 -6.29 -0.53 18.47
CA LEU A 84 -5.71 -0.29 17.15
C LEU A 84 -5.58 1.20 16.81
N ALA A 85 -6.45 2.07 17.35
CA ALA A 85 -6.33 3.50 17.11
C ALA A 85 -5.08 4.05 17.79
N ALA A 86 -4.82 3.64 19.04
CA ALA A 86 -3.60 3.99 19.76
C ALA A 86 -2.35 3.42 19.07
N VAL A 87 -2.40 2.15 18.64
CA VAL A 87 -1.29 1.48 17.94
C VAL A 87 -0.96 2.19 16.62
N ILE A 88 -1.95 2.47 15.78
CA ILE A 88 -1.74 3.18 14.51
C ILE A 88 -1.18 4.57 14.76
N LYS A 89 -1.70 5.31 15.75
CA LYS A 89 -1.16 6.62 16.15
C LYS A 89 0.31 6.50 16.56
N ALA A 90 0.66 5.51 17.38
CA ALA A 90 2.04 5.28 17.81
C ALA A 90 2.96 4.97 16.62
N ILE A 91 2.50 4.19 15.64
CA ILE A 91 3.23 3.94 14.40
C ILE A 91 3.53 5.26 13.68
N TYR A 92 2.52 6.09 13.42
CA TYR A 92 2.69 7.33 12.65
C TYR A 92 3.44 8.43 13.39
N LEU A 93 3.47 8.45 14.72
CA LEU A 93 4.14 9.49 15.51
C LEU A 93 5.54 9.12 16.00
N ASP A 94 6.04 7.92 15.66
CA ASP A 94 7.33 7.45 16.14
C ASP A 94 8.51 8.19 15.49
N ASP A 95 9.54 8.49 16.28
CA ASP A 95 10.77 9.15 15.83
C ASP A 95 11.55 8.35 14.78
N ALA A 96 11.34 7.03 14.69
CA ALA A 96 11.88 6.21 13.60
C ALA A 96 11.38 6.66 12.22
N ARG A 97 10.41 7.57 12.13
CA ARG A 97 9.97 8.24 10.89
C ARG A 97 10.68 9.57 10.60
N HIS A 98 11.42 10.12 11.56
CA HIS A 98 12.14 11.39 11.42
C HIS A 98 13.59 11.10 11.07
N PHE A 99 13.89 11.10 9.78
CA PHE A 99 15.20 10.68 9.27
C PHE A 99 16.10 11.90 9.08
N GLY A 100 17.12 12.04 9.94
CA GLY A 100 18.21 13.02 9.73
C GLY A 100 19.21 12.61 8.64
N SER A 101 19.13 11.36 8.16
CA SER A 101 19.97 10.81 7.09
C SER A 101 19.25 9.66 6.37
N VAL A 102 19.39 9.57 5.06
CA VAL A 102 18.83 8.50 4.22
C VAL A 102 19.49 7.16 4.59
N LEU A 103 18.73 6.22 5.15
CA LEU A 103 19.18 4.84 5.27
C LEU A 103 19.08 4.17 3.90
N ASN A 104 20.10 3.38 3.50
CA ASN A 104 20.19 2.75 2.17
C ASN A 104 18.99 1.86 1.79
N TYR A 105 18.16 1.44 2.74
CA TYR A 105 16.99 0.57 2.53
C TYR A 105 15.78 1.02 3.35
N GLN A 106 15.47 2.31 3.27
CA GLN A 106 14.37 2.93 3.98
C GLN A 106 13.04 2.79 3.24
N GLY A 107 11.95 2.82 4.01
CA GLY A 107 10.61 2.84 3.45
C GLY A 107 10.14 1.46 3.00
N LYS A 108 9.24 1.45 2.03
CA LYS A 108 8.70 0.24 1.40
C LYS A 108 8.28 0.54 -0.03
N LEU A 109 8.20 -0.48 -0.86
CA LEU A 109 7.57 -0.31 -2.17
C LEU A 109 6.06 -0.13 -2.01
N LYS A 110 5.49 0.73 -2.84
CA LYS A 110 4.04 0.85 -2.97
C LYS A 110 3.50 -0.43 -3.59
N GLU A 111 2.36 -0.87 -3.09
CA GLU A 111 1.71 -2.05 -3.65
C GLU A 111 1.22 -1.74 -5.08
N PRO A 112 1.38 -2.64 -6.06
CA PRO A 112 1.04 -2.40 -7.47
C PRO A 112 -0.33 -1.77 -7.79
N LEU A 113 -1.38 -2.13 -7.07
CA LEU A 113 -2.72 -1.58 -7.29
C LEU A 113 -2.88 -0.21 -6.61
N ILE A 114 -2.15 0.01 -5.50
CA ILE A 114 -2.21 1.26 -4.74
C ILE A 114 -1.56 2.40 -5.55
N THR A 115 -0.51 2.11 -6.33
CA THR A 115 0.08 3.10 -7.26
C THR A 115 -0.96 3.61 -8.26
N THR A 116 -1.75 2.71 -8.87
CA THR A 116 -2.87 3.07 -9.75
C THR A 116 -3.97 3.83 -9.02
N ILE A 117 -4.36 3.39 -7.82
CA ILE A 117 -5.41 4.04 -7.04
C ILE A 117 -5.03 5.47 -6.65
N GLN A 118 -3.73 5.76 -6.40
CA GLN A 118 -3.26 7.12 -6.14
C GLN A 118 -3.57 8.05 -7.32
N PHE A 119 -3.31 7.61 -8.56
CA PHE A 119 -3.70 8.38 -9.75
C PHE A 119 -5.22 8.51 -9.88
N TRP A 120 -5.98 7.45 -9.62
CA TRP A 120 -7.44 7.52 -9.70
C TRP A 120 -8.02 8.55 -8.73
N ARG A 121 -7.48 8.63 -7.51
CA ARG A 121 -7.89 9.63 -6.52
C ARG A 121 -7.51 11.05 -6.93
N ASN A 122 -6.31 11.24 -7.46
CA ASN A 122 -5.80 12.57 -7.81
C ASN A 122 -6.41 13.13 -9.10
N LEU A 123 -6.86 12.26 -10.01
CA LEU A 123 -7.34 12.63 -11.35
C LEU A 123 -8.85 12.38 -11.53
N ASP A 124 -9.62 12.36 -10.44
CA ASP A 124 -11.08 12.19 -10.44
C ASP A 124 -11.56 11.02 -11.32
N ALA A 125 -10.89 9.86 -11.21
CA ALA A 125 -11.18 8.74 -12.08
C ALA A 125 -12.61 8.23 -11.88
N LYS A 126 -13.37 8.13 -12.97
CA LYS A 126 -14.79 7.73 -12.90
C LYS A 126 -15.28 7.13 -14.22
N THR A 127 -16.36 6.38 -14.10
CA THR A 127 -17.14 5.83 -15.21
C THR A 127 -18.45 6.58 -15.34
N GLY A 128 -19.07 6.54 -16.52
CA GLY A 128 -20.38 7.16 -16.74
C GLY A 128 -21.54 6.46 -16.02
N ASN A 129 -21.34 5.22 -15.57
CA ASN A 129 -22.36 4.44 -14.87
C ASN A 129 -22.21 4.43 -13.33
N GLY A 130 -21.23 5.15 -12.78
CA GLY A 130 -21.02 5.25 -11.32
C GLY A 130 -20.34 4.04 -10.68
N TYR A 131 -19.91 3.03 -11.47
CA TYR A 131 -19.20 1.85 -10.98
C TYR A 131 -17.75 1.84 -11.47
N TYR A 132 -16.78 1.48 -10.62
CA TYR A 132 -15.40 1.26 -11.08
C TYR A 132 -15.29 -0.10 -11.80
N ASN A 133 -15.63 -0.10 -13.09
CA ASN A 133 -15.58 -1.29 -13.94
C ASN A 133 -14.11 -1.66 -14.22
N THR A 134 -13.58 -2.58 -13.41
CA THR A 134 -12.21 -3.07 -13.54
C THR A 134 -12.22 -4.52 -14.02
N TRP A 135 -11.28 -4.85 -14.90
CA TRP A 135 -11.13 -6.20 -15.45
C TRP A 135 -9.73 -6.70 -15.15
N GLY A 136 -9.62 -7.95 -14.70
CA GLY A 136 -8.32 -8.61 -14.56
C GLY A 136 -7.36 -8.00 -13.53
N LEU A 137 -7.83 -7.24 -12.52
CA LEU A 137 -6.95 -6.60 -11.52
C LEU A 137 -5.87 -7.54 -10.97
N TYR A 138 -6.25 -8.75 -10.58
CA TYR A 138 -5.32 -9.75 -10.07
C TYR A 138 -4.25 -10.15 -11.10
N ASN A 139 -4.62 -10.27 -12.38
CA ASN A 139 -3.68 -10.63 -13.44
C ASN A 139 -2.73 -9.48 -13.76
N THR A 140 -3.19 -8.23 -13.68
CA THR A 140 -2.37 -7.03 -13.95
C THR A 140 -1.44 -6.70 -12.77
N TYR A 141 -1.97 -6.73 -11.54
CA TYR A 141 -1.32 -6.16 -10.36
C TYR A 141 -0.87 -7.21 -9.33
N GLY A 142 -1.18 -8.49 -9.55
CA GLY A 142 -1.01 -9.54 -8.53
C GLY A 142 -1.96 -9.42 -7.34
N GLN A 143 -2.91 -8.48 -7.39
CA GLN A 143 -3.84 -8.18 -6.30
C GLN A 143 -5.17 -7.63 -6.81
N GLY A 144 -6.21 -7.75 -5.99
CA GLY A 144 -7.52 -7.16 -6.27
C GLY A 144 -8.48 -7.29 -5.10
N PRO A 145 -9.47 -6.37 -4.97
CA PRO A 145 -10.45 -6.44 -3.89
C PRO A 145 -11.10 -7.81 -3.80
N MET A 146 -11.16 -8.36 -2.58
CA MET A 146 -11.73 -9.70 -2.29
C MET A 146 -11.04 -10.87 -3.02
N LYS A 147 -9.80 -10.69 -3.51
CA LYS A 147 -9.02 -11.74 -4.20
C LYS A 147 -7.77 -12.17 -3.45
N SER A 148 -7.71 -11.97 -2.14
CA SER A 148 -6.57 -12.43 -1.35
C SER A 148 -6.46 -13.95 -1.44
N PRO A 149 -5.28 -14.50 -1.79
CA PRO A 149 -5.08 -15.94 -1.88
C PRO A 149 -4.95 -16.61 -0.50
N SER A 150 -4.77 -15.84 0.57
CA SER A 150 -4.54 -16.37 1.91
C SER A 150 -5.00 -15.40 3.02
N VAL A 151 -4.96 -15.87 4.27
CA VAL A 151 -5.14 -15.02 5.46
C VAL A 151 -3.99 -14.03 5.68
N PHE A 152 -2.86 -14.22 5.00
CA PHE A 152 -1.69 -13.34 5.05
C PHE A 152 -1.67 -12.28 3.94
N ASN A 153 -2.80 -12.10 3.26
CA ASN A 153 -2.98 -11.20 2.13
C ASN A 153 -2.27 -11.71 0.83
N PHE A 154 -1.94 -10.81 -0.10
CA PHE A 154 -1.36 -11.11 -1.42
C PHE A 154 0.11 -11.55 -1.41
N TYR A 155 0.86 -11.24 -0.36
CA TYR A 155 2.29 -11.54 -0.25
C TYR A 155 2.68 -11.77 1.21
N ARG A 156 3.76 -12.54 1.39
CA ARG A 156 4.29 -12.90 2.69
C ARG A 156 5.12 -11.76 3.27
N PRO A 157 4.96 -11.44 4.56
CA PRO A 157 5.67 -10.33 5.20
C PRO A 157 7.17 -10.56 5.40
N ASP A 158 7.63 -11.79 5.22
CA ASP A 158 9.03 -12.23 5.28
C ASP A 158 9.62 -12.52 3.89
N TYR A 159 8.93 -12.16 2.80
CA TYR A 159 9.48 -12.37 1.46
C TYR A 159 10.77 -11.56 1.25
N GLN A 160 11.83 -12.28 0.93
CA GLN A 160 13.16 -11.74 0.65
C GLN A 160 13.52 -12.01 -0.82
N PRO A 161 13.57 -10.96 -1.66
CA PRO A 161 14.18 -11.05 -2.99
C PRO A 161 15.62 -11.56 -2.90
N VAL A 162 16.08 -12.25 -3.95
CA VAL A 162 17.43 -12.86 -3.99
C VAL A 162 18.53 -11.83 -3.71
N TYR A 163 18.39 -10.61 -4.24
CA TYR A 163 19.37 -9.53 -4.10
C TYR A 163 19.34 -8.82 -2.72
N LEU A 164 18.35 -9.07 -1.86
CA LEU A 164 18.30 -8.54 -0.48
C LEU A 164 18.61 -9.60 0.59
N ARG A 165 18.74 -10.86 0.19
CA ARG A 165 18.87 -11.99 1.13
C ARG A 165 20.17 -11.94 1.93
N SER A 166 21.28 -11.52 1.32
CA SER A 166 22.58 -11.40 2.02
C SER A 166 22.53 -10.40 3.17
N ASP A 167 21.68 -9.38 3.05
CA ASP A 167 21.57 -8.28 4.00
C ASP A 167 20.48 -8.55 5.05
N GLY A 168 19.77 -9.69 4.94
CA GLY A 168 18.67 -10.06 5.82
C GLY A 168 17.43 -9.17 5.67
N LEU A 169 17.34 -8.38 4.59
CA LEU A 169 16.28 -7.43 4.35
C LEU A 169 15.10 -8.06 3.61
N VAL A 170 13.89 -7.65 3.96
CA VAL A 170 12.66 -8.06 3.30
C VAL A 170 12.13 -6.95 2.40
N ALA A 171 11.46 -7.34 1.32
CA ALA A 171 10.67 -6.43 0.50
C ALA A 171 9.40 -7.15 0.05
N PRO A 172 8.40 -7.27 0.95
CA PRO A 172 7.23 -8.13 0.76
C PRO A 172 6.48 -7.90 -0.56
N GLU A 173 6.32 -6.64 -0.95
CA GLU A 173 5.60 -6.22 -2.15
C GLU A 173 6.21 -6.75 -3.45
N LEU A 174 7.53 -7.01 -3.48
CA LEU A 174 8.21 -7.57 -4.65
C LEU A 174 7.85 -9.03 -4.95
N GLN A 175 7.15 -9.71 -4.03
CA GLN A 175 6.60 -11.03 -4.32
C GLN A 175 5.53 -10.96 -5.42
N ILE A 176 4.76 -9.87 -5.47
CA ILE A 176 3.71 -9.65 -6.47
C ILE A 176 4.08 -8.60 -7.52
N ALA A 177 5.08 -7.75 -7.25
CA ALA A 177 5.66 -6.79 -8.19
C ALA A 177 6.94 -7.37 -8.85
N ASN A 178 6.79 -8.50 -9.55
CA ASN A 178 7.88 -9.11 -10.33
C ASN A 178 7.96 -8.54 -11.76
N ASP A 179 9.04 -8.87 -12.47
CA ASP A 179 9.35 -8.36 -13.82
C ASP A 179 8.17 -8.45 -14.80
N SER A 180 7.41 -9.56 -14.77
CA SER A 180 6.24 -9.75 -15.65
C SER A 180 5.09 -8.80 -15.29
N THR A 181 4.77 -8.71 -13.99
CA THR A 181 3.71 -7.81 -13.52
C THR A 181 4.06 -6.34 -13.72
N ILE A 182 5.32 -5.94 -13.55
CA ILE A 182 5.77 -4.55 -13.75
C ILE A 182 5.52 -4.10 -15.19
N ILE A 183 5.82 -4.93 -16.19
CA ILE A 183 5.52 -4.61 -17.60
C ILE A 183 4.01 -4.42 -17.81
N GLY A 184 3.19 -5.30 -17.22
CA GLY A 184 1.72 -5.18 -17.26
C GLY A 184 1.21 -3.89 -16.62
N ILE A 185 1.80 -3.48 -15.49
CA ILE A 185 1.48 -2.25 -14.77
C ILE A 185 1.85 -1.02 -15.59
N MET A 186 3.05 -0.99 -16.18
CA MET A 186 3.49 0.10 -17.06
C MET A 186 2.53 0.26 -18.25
N ASN A 187 2.20 -0.84 -18.92
CA ASN A 187 1.23 -0.82 -20.03
C ASN A 187 -0.15 -0.32 -19.56
N LYS A 188 -0.58 -0.70 -18.36
CA LYS A 188 -1.85 -0.24 -17.79
C LYS A 188 -1.83 1.25 -17.44
N HIS A 189 -0.73 1.75 -16.87
CA HIS A 189 -0.55 3.19 -16.62
C HIS A 189 -0.53 3.99 -17.91
N PHE A 190 0.13 3.49 -18.96
CA PHE A 190 0.09 4.14 -20.27
C PHE A 190 -1.33 4.19 -20.84
N ALA A 191 -2.04 3.07 -20.79
CA ALA A 191 -3.43 2.99 -21.25
C ALA A 191 -4.34 3.96 -20.47
N ASP A 192 -4.17 4.08 -19.16
CA ASP A 192 -5.01 4.94 -18.32
C ASP A 192 -4.67 6.42 -18.48
N LEU A 193 -3.39 6.78 -18.35
CA LEU A 193 -2.95 8.18 -18.25
C LEU A 193 -2.77 8.84 -19.62
N VAL A 194 -2.52 8.06 -20.68
CA VAL A 194 -2.30 8.58 -22.04
C VAL A 194 -3.48 8.30 -22.95
N TRP A 195 -3.92 7.04 -23.05
CA TRP A 195 -5.01 6.69 -23.96
C TRP A 195 -6.40 7.00 -23.41
N ASN A 196 -6.62 6.83 -22.10
CA ASN A 196 -7.93 6.99 -21.45
C ASN A 196 -8.04 8.25 -20.59
N ALA A 197 -7.19 9.25 -20.82
CA ALA A 197 -7.47 10.62 -20.41
C ALA A 197 -8.74 11.10 -21.14
N ALA A 198 -9.75 11.53 -20.39
CA ALA A 198 -11.06 11.90 -20.91
C ALA A 198 -10.98 13.04 -21.95
N GLU A 199 -10.08 14.00 -21.71
CA GLU A 199 -9.81 15.16 -22.56
C GLU A 199 -9.23 14.78 -23.94
N GLY A 200 -8.83 13.52 -24.13
CA GLY A 200 -8.40 12.99 -25.41
C GLY A 200 -9.48 12.31 -26.24
N LYS A 201 -10.73 12.25 -25.76
CA LYS A 201 -11.83 11.50 -26.38
C LYS A 201 -12.88 12.43 -26.97
N THR A 202 -13.40 12.06 -28.12
CA THR A 202 -14.57 12.74 -28.74
C THR A 202 -15.88 12.30 -28.10
N SER A 203 -15.95 11.08 -27.58
CA SER A 203 -17.08 10.55 -26.82
C SER A 203 -16.60 9.58 -25.73
N LEU A 204 -17.35 9.50 -24.63
CA LEU A 204 -17.03 8.65 -23.49
C LEU A 204 -18.02 7.48 -23.40
N SER A 205 -17.50 6.26 -23.45
CA SER A 205 -18.29 5.07 -23.10
C SER A 205 -18.64 5.05 -21.62
N PRO A 206 -19.91 4.83 -21.23
CA PRO A 206 -20.31 4.81 -19.82
C PRO A 206 -19.72 3.62 -19.03
N LYS A 207 -19.19 2.60 -19.72
CA LYS A 207 -18.62 1.40 -19.10
C LYS A 207 -17.11 1.50 -18.84
N LEU A 208 -16.42 2.44 -19.48
CA LEU A 208 -14.96 2.58 -19.33
C LEU A 208 -14.63 3.57 -18.21
N LEU A 209 -13.53 3.28 -17.53
CA LEU A 209 -12.93 4.16 -16.53
C LEU A 209 -12.00 5.14 -17.23
N TYR A 210 -12.20 6.43 -16.97
CA TYR A 210 -11.34 7.50 -17.46
C TYR A 210 -10.75 8.26 -16.28
N VAL A 211 -9.56 8.82 -16.51
CA VAL A 211 -8.98 9.87 -15.67
C VAL A 211 -9.26 11.23 -16.29
N TYR A 212 -9.35 12.27 -15.49
CA TYR A 212 -9.66 13.63 -15.92
C TYR A 212 -8.49 14.53 -15.57
N ILE A 213 -7.80 15.03 -16.59
CA ILE A 213 -6.57 15.83 -16.46
C ILE A 213 -6.77 17.30 -16.82
N LYS A 214 -8.03 17.73 -17.00
CA LYS A 214 -8.36 19.12 -17.33
C LYS A 214 -7.82 20.12 -16.31
N ASN A 215 -7.82 19.78 -15.02
CA ASN A 215 -7.30 20.68 -13.98
C ASN A 215 -5.79 20.88 -14.14
N ASP A 216 -5.05 19.80 -14.33
CA ASP A 216 -3.61 19.80 -14.58
C ASP A 216 -3.24 20.56 -15.86
N MET A 217 -4.02 20.38 -16.94
CA MET A 217 -3.85 21.13 -18.19
C MET A 217 -4.06 22.64 -17.98
N ASN A 218 -5.11 23.02 -17.24
CA ASN A 218 -5.35 24.42 -16.91
C ASN A 218 -4.23 24.98 -16.02
N HIS A 219 -3.73 24.20 -15.07
CA HIS A 219 -2.61 24.59 -14.22
C HIS A 219 -1.35 24.84 -15.04
N LEU A 220 -0.99 23.91 -15.93
CA LEU A 220 0.14 24.05 -16.85
C LEU A 220 0.03 25.34 -17.66
N LYS A 221 -1.15 25.61 -18.24
CA LYS A 221 -1.39 26.78 -19.08
C LYS A 221 -1.35 28.10 -18.31
N ASN A 222 -1.88 28.12 -17.10
CA ASN A 222 -2.04 29.37 -16.33
C ASN A 222 -0.80 29.71 -15.48
N TYR A 223 -0.08 28.70 -15.00
CA TYR A 223 1.00 28.87 -14.01
C TYR A 223 2.35 28.28 -14.46
N GLY A 224 2.40 27.58 -15.60
CA GLY A 224 3.62 27.02 -16.15
C GLY A 224 4.03 25.67 -15.56
N ILE A 225 5.06 25.07 -16.16
CA ILE A 225 5.51 23.71 -15.83
C ILE A 225 6.09 23.60 -14.42
N GLU A 226 6.86 24.59 -13.97
CA GLU A 226 7.47 24.57 -12.62
C GLU A 226 6.40 24.46 -11.53
N SER A 227 5.33 25.25 -11.64
CA SER A 227 4.24 25.22 -10.68
C SER A 227 3.46 23.89 -10.72
N LEU A 228 3.30 23.29 -11.90
CA LEU A 228 2.70 21.96 -12.02
C LEU A 228 3.59 20.89 -11.36
N LEU A 229 4.91 20.96 -11.55
CA LEU A 229 5.85 20.03 -10.92
C LEU A 229 5.91 20.20 -9.40
N ASP A 230 5.70 21.41 -8.87
CA ASP A 230 5.55 21.63 -7.43
C ASP A 230 4.31 20.92 -6.87
N GLN A 231 3.18 20.99 -7.59
CA GLN A 231 1.99 20.23 -7.22
C GLN A 231 2.25 18.72 -7.29
N TYR A 232 2.91 18.23 -8.34
CA TYR A 232 3.24 16.81 -8.49
C TYR A 232 4.22 16.32 -7.44
N ASN A 233 5.17 17.15 -7.00
CA ASN A 233 6.05 16.84 -5.89
C ASN A 233 5.25 16.51 -4.63
N VAL A 234 4.25 17.33 -4.29
CA VAL A 234 3.37 17.07 -3.15
C VAL A 234 2.52 15.81 -3.37
N LEU A 235 1.86 15.70 -4.52
CA LEU A 235 0.85 14.67 -4.77
C LEU A 235 1.41 13.26 -4.96
N TYR A 236 2.60 13.14 -5.54
CA TYR A 236 3.16 11.86 -5.97
C TYR A 236 4.46 11.49 -5.23
N PHE A 237 5.23 12.48 -4.80
CA PHE A 237 6.55 12.30 -4.16
C PHE A 237 6.58 12.73 -2.68
N ALA A 238 5.42 13.08 -2.10
CA ALA A 238 5.31 13.53 -0.71
C ALA A 238 6.25 14.71 -0.37
N GLY A 239 6.50 15.60 -1.32
CA GLY A 239 7.39 16.74 -1.18
C GLY A 239 8.88 16.43 -1.33
N SER A 240 9.25 15.18 -1.58
CA SER A 240 10.65 14.72 -1.62
C SER A 240 11.18 14.45 -3.02
N MET A 241 10.53 14.98 -4.08
CA MET A 241 10.98 14.84 -5.48
C MET A 241 12.43 15.32 -5.61
N SER A 242 13.30 14.41 -6.05
CA SER A 242 14.71 14.68 -6.31
C SER A 242 14.89 15.71 -7.42
N HIS A 243 16.05 16.38 -7.41
CA HIS A 243 16.41 17.33 -8.46
C HIS A 243 16.52 16.63 -9.82
N GLU A 244 17.05 15.42 -9.83
CA GLU A 244 17.22 14.59 -11.02
C GLU A 244 15.87 14.21 -11.63
N THR A 245 14.92 13.75 -10.82
CA THR A 245 13.55 13.44 -11.29
C THR A 245 12.84 14.70 -11.79
N ARG A 246 12.99 15.82 -11.09
CA ARG A 246 12.41 17.10 -11.54
C ARG A 246 12.98 17.50 -12.90
N GLN A 247 14.30 17.42 -13.08
CA GLN A 247 14.96 17.76 -14.34
C GLN A 247 14.49 16.85 -15.48
N ALA A 248 14.38 15.54 -15.23
CA ALA A 248 13.90 14.59 -16.24
C ALA A 248 12.45 14.90 -16.69
N LEU A 249 11.59 15.35 -15.78
CA LEU A 249 10.23 15.79 -16.11
C LEU A 249 10.21 17.12 -16.88
N LEU A 250 11.11 18.06 -16.56
CA LEU A 250 11.28 19.30 -17.33
C LEU A 250 11.72 19.01 -18.76
N ASP A 251 12.72 18.13 -18.94
CA ASP A 251 13.22 17.71 -20.25
C ASP A 251 12.12 17.04 -21.08
N LEU A 252 11.33 16.15 -20.46
CA LEU A 252 10.18 15.52 -21.11
C LEU A 252 9.12 16.55 -21.52
N SER A 253 8.82 17.53 -20.66
CA SER A 253 7.87 18.60 -20.96
C SER A 253 8.32 19.47 -22.12
N ALA A 254 9.62 19.75 -22.21
CA ALA A 254 10.23 20.52 -23.30
C ALA A 254 10.18 19.77 -24.63
N TYR A 255 10.41 18.45 -24.63
CA TYR A 255 10.26 17.62 -25.83
C TYR A 255 8.85 17.69 -26.44
N PHE A 256 7.83 17.83 -25.59
CA PHE A 256 6.43 17.93 -26.00
C PHE A 256 5.89 19.36 -26.04
N ILE A 257 6.75 20.39 -26.06
CA ILE A 257 6.28 21.79 -25.97
C ILE A 257 5.35 22.19 -27.13
N ASP A 258 5.58 21.65 -28.32
CA ASP A 258 4.77 21.89 -29.53
C ASP A 258 3.50 21.03 -29.59
N ASN A 259 3.35 20.06 -28.67
CA ASN A 259 2.18 19.21 -28.57
C ASN A 259 1.06 19.88 -27.77
N GLN A 260 -0.15 19.35 -27.91
CA GLN A 260 -1.30 19.79 -27.12
C GLN A 260 -1.01 19.59 -25.61
N ASP A 261 -1.42 20.55 -24.77
CA ASP A 261 -1.28 20.51 -23.30
C ASP A 261 -1.69 19.15 -22.71
N ARG A 262 -2.72 18.53 -23.29
CA ARG A 262 -3.19 17.18 -22.93
C ARG A 262 -2.09 16.13 -23.04
N GLN A 263 -1.36 16.08 -24.14
CA GLN A 263 -0.27 15.11 -24.33
C GLN A 263 0.86 15.36 -23.35
N ARG A 264 1.25 16.63 -23.17
CA ARG A 264 2.30 17.01 -22.21
C ARG A 264 1.98 16.51 -20.80
N VAL A 265 0.78 16.82 -20.30
CA VAL A 265 0.31 16.37 -18.98
C VAL A 265 0.24 14.84 -18.90
N SER A 266 -0.35 14.18 -19.89
CA SER A 266 -0.44 12.71 -19.92
C SER A 266 0.93 12.02 -19.83
N TYR A 267 1.93 12.50 -20.57
CA TYR A 267 3.26 11.91 -20.56
C TYR A 267 4.03 12.21 -19.26
N LEU A 268 3.86 13.40 -18.68
CA LEU A 268 4.40 13.71 -17.35
C LEU A 268 3.86 12.75 -16.30
N LEU A 269 2.54 12.58 -16.24
CA LEU A 269 1.88 11.65 -15.31
C LEU A 269 2.34 10.20 -15.53
N TYR A 270 2.48 9.78 -16.79
CA TYR A 270 2.99 8.45 -17.12
C TYR A 270 4.44 8.24 -16.66
N MET A 271 5.32 9.21 -16.89
CA MET A 271 6.72 9.15 -16.45
C MET A 271 6.81 9.08 -14.92
N ILE A 272 5.99 9.86 -14.21
CA ILE A 272 5.87 9.77 -12.75
C ILE A 272 5.45 8.36 -12.34
N ALA A 273 4.40 7.80 -12.96
CA ALA A 273 3.86 6.48 -12.61
C ALA A 273 4.89 5.34 -12.69
N ILE A 274 5.81 5.43 -13.65
CA ILE A 274 6.86 4.41 -13.86
C ILE A 274 8.19 4.74 -13.19
N SER A 275 8.31 5.90 -12.53
CA SER A 275 9.55 6.31 -11.87
C SER A 275 9.80 5.49 -10.59
N PRO A 276 11.05 5.07 -10.31
CA PRO A 276 11.38 4.37 -9.07
C PRO A 276 11.02 5.18 -7.82
N GLU A 277 11.25 6.50 -7.88
CA GLU A 277 11.03 7.40 -6.75
C GLU A 277 9.55 7.53 -6.38
N PHE A 278 8.64 7.53 -7.35
CA PHE A 278 7.21 7.46 -7.09
C PHE A 278 6.79 6.10 -6.50
N ASN A 279 7.42 5.01 -6.94
CA ASN A 279 7.06 3.65 -6.53
C ASN A 279 7.60 3.28 -5.14
N LEU A 280 8.49 4.11 -4.57
CA LEU A 280 8.98 4.02 -3.21
C LEU A 280 8.12 4.89 -2.27
N GLN A 281 7.85 4.40 -1.07
CA GLN A 281 7.11 5.08 -0.02
C GLN A 281 7.98 5.21 1.23
N TYR A 282 8.05 6.42 1.79
CA TYR A 282 8.79 6.76 3.01
C TYR A 282 7.88 6.99 4.23
#